data_AF-A0A101JGZ6-F1
#
_entry.id   AF-A0A101JGZ6-F1
#
_cell.length_a   1.000
_cell.length_b   1.000
_cell.length_c   1.000
_cell.angle_alpha   90.00
_cell.angle_beta   90.00
_cell.angle_gamma   90.00
#
_symmetry.space_group_name_H-M   'P 1'
#
loop_
_entity.id
_entity.type
_entity.pdbx_description
1 polymer ?
#
loop_
_entity_poly.entity_id
_entity_poly.type
_entity_poly.pdbx_seq_one_letter_code
_entity_poly.pdbx_strand_id
1 'polypeptide(L)'
;MCSEPFADSPAYLMHGGRWANRRWKKALLLICEDCYDSRKALGNTDHRKYPVWVLDMVGRGFNVMPPTPCVACGQLVIRLDDPLLKRVTCSHSCSTSLTRSRNGNLGTDRPCPECGDRIDTGRADSVYCSNACRQRAYRRRRG
;
A
#
# COMPACT_ATOMS: atom_id res chain seq x y z
N MET A 1 0.65 -7.95 25.22
CA MET A 1 0.69 -6.80 24.27
C MET A 1 2.15 -6.47 24.09
N CYS A 2 2.64 -6.27 22.87
CA CYS A 2 4.03 -5.85 22.65
C CYS A 2 4.22 -4.50 23.36
N SER A 3 4.87 -4.52 24.51
CA SER A 3 4.95 -3.40 25.44
C SER A 3 6.22 -2.57 25.27
N GLU A 4 7.12 -2.95 24.36
CA GLU A 4 8.36 -2.23 24.10
C GLU A 4 8.47 -1.84 22.62
N PRO A 5 9.05 -0.66 22.31
CA PRO A 5 9.28 -0.27 20.94
C PRO A 5 10.21 -1.28 20.28
N PHE A 6 9.95 -1.56 19.00
CA PHE A 6 10.67 -2.47 18.12
C PHE A 6 12.13 -2.06 17.88
N ALA A 7 12.93 -1.88 18.94
CA ALA A 7 14.26 -1.29 18.89
C ALA A 7 15.25 -2.21 18.15
N ASP A 8 15.12 -3.53 18.36
CA ASP A 8 16.08 -4.51 17.83
C ASP A 8 15.44 -5.64 17.01
N SER A 9 14.11 -5.63 16.80
CA SER A 9 13.40 -6.69 16.09
C SER A 9 12.57 -6.15 14.92
N PRO A 10 12.49 -6.88 13.78
CA PRO A 10 11.68 -6.48 12.65
C PRO A 10 10.20 -6.33 13.05
N ALA A 11 9.62 -5.18 12.69
CA ALA A 11 8.21 -4.93 12.83
C ALA A 11 7.47 -5.28 11.54
N TYR A 12 6.46 -6.13 11.64
CA TYR A 12 5.68 -6.59 10.51
C TYR A 12 4.33 -5.88 10.46
N LEU A 13 3.93 -5.47 9.24
CA LEU A 13 2.59 -4.96 8.99
C LEU A 13 1.63 -6.09 8.64
N MET A 14 0.45 -6.04 9.26
CA MET A 14 -0.60 -7.01 9.07
C MET A 14 -1.97 -6.34 9.02
N HIS A 15 -2.83 -6.75 8.10
CA HIS A 15 -4.24 -6.34 8.10
C HIS A 15 -5.04 -7.19 9.08
N GLY A 16 -5.72 -6.54 10.02
CA GLY A 16 -6.56 -7.18 11.00
C GLY A 16 -7.77 -6.32 11.37
N GLY A 17 -8.36 -6.65 12.51
CA GLY A 17 -9.50 -5.99 13.10
C GLY A 17 -9.29 -5.83 14.60
N ARG A 18 -9.58 -4.63 15.09
CA ARG A 18 -9.60 -4.33 16.52
C ARG A 18 -11.05 -4.21 16.98
N TRP A 19 -11.38 -4.89 18.07
CA TRP A 19 -12.64 -4.66 18.75
C TRP A 19 -12.54 -3.37 19.57
N ALA A 20 -13.35 -2.37 19.24
CA ALA A 20 -13.38 -1.09 19.92
C ALA A 20 -14.81 -0.53 19.94
N ASN A 21 -15.25 0.01 21.07
CA ASN A 21 -16.59 0.60 21.23
C ASN A 21 -17.73 -0.33 20.80
N ARG A 22 -17.65 -1.62 21.17
CA ARG A 22 -18.62 -2.66 20.79
C ARG A 22 -18.80 -2.84 19.27
N ARG A 23 -17.83 -2.40 18.47
CA ARG A 23 -17.82 -2.56 17.01
C ARG A 23 -16.48 -3.08 16.53
N TRP A 24 -16.52 -3.79 15.41
CA TRP A 24 -15.34 -4.19 14.67
C TRP A 24 -14.82 -3.01 13.84
N LYS A 25 -13.54 -2.71 13.96
CA LYS A 25 -12.84 -1.77 13.07
C LYS A 25 -11.69 -2.48 12.39
N LYS A 26 -11.65 -2.44 11.05
CA LYS A 26 -10.45 -2.83 10.31
C LYS A 26 -9.28 -1.97 10.78
N ALA A 27 -8.15 -2.60 11.02
CA ALA A 27 -6.94 -1.97 11.51
C ALA A 27 -5.72 -2.54 10.79
N LEU A 28 -4.75 -1.68 10.55
CA LEU A 28 -3.41 -2.12 10.20
C LEU A 28 -2.64 -2.27 11.52
N LEU A 29 -2.09 -3.45 11.75
CA LEU A 29 -1.43 -3.84 12.99
C LEU A 29 0.06 -3.95 12.73
N LEU A 30 0.85 -3.47 13.68
CA LEU A 30 2.29 -3.72 13.77
C LEU A 30 2.50 -4.86 14.78
N ILE A 31 3.16 -5.92 14.36
CA ILE A 31 3.50 -7.07 15.22
C ILE A 31 5.00 -7.33 15.19
N CYS A 32 5.54 -7.91 16.26
CA CYS A 32 6.95 -8.30 16.35
C CYS A 32 7.16 -9.74 15.84
N GLU A 33 8.43 -10.14 15.73
CA GLU A 33 8.87 -11.48 15.31
C GLU A 33 8.36 -12.58 16.23
N ASP A 34 8.49 -12.41 17.55
CA ASP A 34 7.94 -13.37 18.51
C ASP A 34 6.43 -13.62 18.34
N CYS A 35 5.68 -12.56 17.99
CA CYS A 35 4.24 -12.65 17.76
C CYS A 35 3.90 -13.35 16.44
N TYR A 36 4.76 -13.19 15.43
CA TYR A 36 4.68 -13.90 14.16
C TYR A 36 5.01 -15.40 14.35
N ASP A 37 6.14 -15.71 14.95
CA ASP A 37 6.63 -17.08 15.15
C ASP A 37 5.72 -17.90 16.07
N SER A 38 5.19 -17.26 17.12
CA SER A 38 4.23 -17.92 18.01
C SER A 38 2.89 -18.24 17.32
N ARG A 39 2.67 -17.81 16.06
CA ARG A 39 1.38 -17.79 15.33
C ARG A 39 0.21 -17.16 16.10
N LYS A 40 0.49 -16.49 17.23
CA LYS A 40 -0.49 -15.83 18.11
C LYS A 40 -1.20 -14.70 17.40
N ALA A 41 -0.53 -14.08 16.43
CA ALA A 41 -1.09 -13.04 15.59
C ALA A 41 -1.77 -13.56 14.31
N LEU A 42 -1.79 -14.87 14.03
CA LEU A 42 -2.22 -15.43 12.73
C LEU A 42 -3.45 -16.33 12.82
N GLY A 43 -3.80 -16.80 14.01
CA GLY A 43 -4.97 -17.63 14.24
C GLY A 43 -6.21 -16.81 14.60
N ASN A 44 -7.37 -17.40 14.35
CA ASN A 44 -8.66 -16.99 14.90
C ASN A 44 -8.64 -17.23 16.43
N THR A 45 -7.86 -16.44 17.16
CA THR A 45 -7.58 -16.68 18.58
C THR A 45 -8.75 -16.22 19.44
N ASP A 46 -9.07 -17.02 20.45
CA ASP A 46 -10.03 -16.73 21.51
C ASP A 46 -10.01 -15.25 21.96
N HIS A 47 -11.12 -14.55 21.70
CA HIS A 47 -11.34 -13.13 22.01
C HIS A 47 -11.13 -12.78 23.48
N ARG A 48 -11.23 -13.76 24.40
CA ARG A 48 -11.01 -13.53 25.82
C ARG A 48 -9.53 -13.39 26.17
N LYS A 49 -8.64 -14.00 25.37
CA LYS A 49 -7.21 -14.06 25.65
C LYS A 49 -6.41 -13.07 24.80
N TYR A 50 -6.89 -12.73 23.61
CA TYR A 50 -6.22 -11.79 22.70
C TYR A 50 -7.22 -10.81 22.08
N PRO A 51 -7.04 -9.48 22.28
CA PRO A 51 -7.99 -8.47 21.81
C PRO A 51 -7.86 -8.14 20.31
N VAL A 52 -7.06 -8.90 19.56
CA VAL A 52 -6.70 -8.62 18.16
C VAL A 52 -7.17 -9.78 17.29
N TRP A 53 -7.98 -9.48 16.29
CA TRP A 53 -8.47 -10.47 15.35
C TRP A 53 -7.88 -10.23 13.98
N VAL A 54 -7.51 -11.30 13.31
CA VAL A 54 -7.08 -11.24 11.93
C VAL A 54 -8.30 -11.44 11.05
N LEU A 55 -9.01 -10.35 10.79
CA LEU A 55 -10.22 -10.42 9.97
C LEU A 55 -9.95 -10.47 8.47
N ASP A 56 -8.75 -10.06 8.03
CA ASP A 56 -8.55 -9.77 6.61
C ASP A 56 -7.05 -9.82 6.25
N MET A 57 -6.41 -10.99 6.40
CA MET A 57 -5.11 -11.16 5.74
C MET A 57 -5.32 -11.06 4.23
N VAL A 58 -4.51 -10.23 3.59
CA VAL A 58 -4.64 -10.01 2.15
C VAL A 58 -4.16 -11.26 1.41
N GLY A 59 -5.05 -11.92 0.70
CA GLY A 59 -4.73 -13.09 -0.12
C GLY A 59 -5.96 -13.95 -0.32
N ARG A 60 -5.86 -14.94 -1.19
CA ARG A 60 -6.96 -15.86 -1.53
C ARG A 60 -6.73 -17.28 -1.06
N GLY A 61 -5.48 -17.64 -0.82
CA GLY A 61 -5.13 -18.93 -0.28
C GLY A 61 -5.25 -18.95 1.24
N PHE A 62 -4.75 -20.03 1.81
CA PHE A 62 -4.90 -20.36 3.23
C PHE A 62 -3.56 -20.39 3.95
N ASN A 63 -2.44 -20.24 3.22
CA ASN A 63 -1.10 -20.30 3.79
C ASN A 63 -0.60 -18.89 4.06
N VAL A 64 -0.03 -18.68 5.24
CA VAL A 64 0.66 -17.43 5.56
C VAL A 64 1.99 -17.42 4.81
N MET A 65 2.20 -16.39 4.00
CA MET A 65 3.48 -16.15 3.35
C MET A 65 4.52 -15.67 4.37
N PRO A 66 5.80 -15.99 4.16
CA PRO A 66 6.86 -15.40 4.96
C PRO A 66 6.84 -13.87 4.85
N PRO A 67 7.38 -13.15 5.85
CA PRO A 67 7.45 -11.70 5.82
C PRO A 67 8.11 -11.21 4.54
N THR A 68 7.33 -10.52 3.71
CA THR A 68 7.79 -10.09 2.39
C THR A 68 7.85 -8.56 2.33
N PRO A 69 8.96 -7.97 1.88
CA PRO A 69 9.08 -6.52 1.79
C PRO A 69 8.10 -5.93 0.77
N CYS A 70 7.52 -4.79 1.12
CA CYS A 70 6.71 -4.00 0.22
C CYS A 70 7.57 -3.44 -0.92
N VAL A 71 7.19 -3.71 -2.16
CA VAL A 71 7.94 -3.23 -3.34
C VAL A 71 7.97 -1.69 -3.44
N ALA A 72 7.04 -0.99 -2.81
CA ALA A 72 6.96 0.47 -2.88
C ALA A 72 7.73 1.19 -1.75
N CYS A 73 7.84 0.60 -0.55
CA CYS A 73 8.41 1.28 0.62
C CYS A 73 9.36 0.42 1.47
N GLY A 74 9.58 -0.85 1.12
CA GLY A 74 10.49 -1.76 1.83
C GLY A 74 9.92 -2.41 3.09
N GLN A 75 8.84 -1.88 3.67
CA GLN A 75 8.28 -2.39 4.92
C GLN A 75 7.86 -3.85 4.83
N LEU A 76 8.21 -4.67 5.83
CA LEU A 76 7.87 -6.09 5.87
C LEU A 76 6.37 -6.31 6.12
N VAL A 77 5.75 -7.15 5.30
CA VAL A 77 4.31 -7.40 5.32
C VAL A 77 4.05 -8.90 5.46
N ILE A 78 3.13 -9.24 6.35
CA ILE A 78 2.61 -10.60 6.47
C ILE A 78 1.22 -10.65 5.85
N ARG A 79 1.00 -11.69 5.05
CA ARG A 79 -0.22 -11.85 4.27
C ARG A 79 -0.46 -13.32 3.92
N LEU A 80 -1.62 -13.62 3.35
CA LEU A 80 -1.89 -14.95 2.80
C LEU A 80 -1.31 -15.06 1.39
N ASP A 81 -1.01 -16.30 1.00
CA ASP A 81 -0.70 -16.67 -0.36
C ASP A 81 -1.85 -16.31 -1.29
N ASP A 82 -1.51 -15.93 -2.51
CA ASP A 82 -2.51 -15.62 -3.54
C ASP A 82 -1.90 -15.97 -4.89
N PRO A 83 -2.46 -16.96 -5.60
CA PRO A 83 -1.94 -17.39 -6.90
C PRO A 83 -1.86 -16.28 -7.95
N LEU A 84 -2.66 -15.21 -7.84
CA LEU A 84 -2.61 -14.09 -8.79
C LEU A 84 -1.69 -12.95 -8.31
N LEU A 85 -1.03 -13.11 -7.16
CA LEU A 85 -0.20 -12.07 -6.60
C LEU A 85 1.13 -11.95 -7.33
N LYS A 86 1.26 -10.90 -8.15
CA LYS A 86 2.51 -10.59 -8.86
C LYS A 86 3.51 -9.77 -8.03
N ARG A 87 3.06 -9.09 -6.97
CA ARG A 87 3.86 -8.16 -6.16
C ARG A 87 3.26 -7.92 -4.78
N VAL A 88 4.09 -7.77 -3.76
CA VAL A 88 3.65 -7.46 -2.39
C VAL A 88 3.67 -5.95 -2.13
N THR A 89 2.59 -5.42 -1.57
CA THR A 89 2.47 -4.03 -1.11
C THR A 89 1.80 -3.97 0.25
N CYS A 90 2.26 -3.11 1.15
CA CYS A 90 1.75 -3.01 2.53
C CYS A 90 0.38 -2.30 2.65
N SER A 91 -0.06 -1.57 1.62
CA SER A 91 -1.29 -0.79 1.67
C SER A 91 -1.82 -0.47 0.27
N HIS A 92 -3.10 -0.09 0.21
CA HIS A 92 -3.72 0.43 -1.00
C HIS A 92 -2.99 1.67 -1.54
N SER A 93 -2.48 2.52 -0.64
CA SER A 93 -1.68 3.70 -0.99
C SER A 93 -0.38 3.32 -1.69
N CYS A 94 0.34 2.31 -1.19
CA CYS A 94 1.55 1.80 -1.84
C CYS A 94 1.26 1.14 -3.20
N SER A 95 0.18 0.37 -3.31
CA SER A 95 -0.26 -0.20 -4.59
C SER A 95 -0.61 0.89 -5.63
N THR A 96 -1.30 1.94 -5.19
CA THR A 96 -1.64 3.09 -6.03
C THR A 96 -0.40 3.87 -6.42
N SER A 97 0.52 4.15 -5.49
CA SER A 97 1.79 4.83 -5.74
C SER A 97 2.62 4.09 -6.80
N LEU A 98 2.79 2.77 -6.64
CA LEU A 98 3.53 1.94 -7.58
C LEU A 98 2.88 1.85 -8.97
N THR A 99 1.56 1.96 -9.04
CA THR A 99 0.83 2.00 -10.32
C THR A 99 0.99 3.36 -10.99
N ARG A 100 0.97 4.45 -10.20
CA ARG A 100 1.24 5.81 -10.68
C ARG A 100 2.67 6.00 -11.14
N SER A 101 3.67 5.47 -10.43
CA SER A 101 5.07 5.63 -10.84
C SER A 101 5.35 4.96 -12.19
N ARG A 102 4.76 3.79 -12.46
CA ARG A 102 4.87 3.12 -13.77
C ARG A 102 4.17 3.87 -14.89
N ASN A 103 2.96 4.35 -14.63
CA ASN A 103 2.11 4.91 -15.67
C ASN A 103 2.22 6.43 -15.80
N GLY A 104 2.88 7.11 -14.85
CA GLY A 104 2.80 8.55 -14.63
C GLY A 104 4.14 9.28 -14.68
N ASN A 105 5.25 8.58 -14.94
CA ASN A 105 6.58 9.18 -15.10
C ASN A 105 7.18 8.88 -16.48
N LEU A 106 6.34 8.51 -17.45
CA LEU A 106 6.81 8.23 -18.81
C LEU A 106 7.00 9.54 -19.59
N GLY A 107 6.17 10.54 -19.33
CA GLY A 107 6.11 11.72 -20.19
C GLY A 107 5.87 11.32 -21.64
N THR A 108 6.04 12.26 -22.57
CA THR A 108 6.04 11.93 -24.01
C THR A 108 7.28 12.46 -24.71
N ASP A 109 8.16 13.16 -23.99
CA ASP A 109 9.31 13.92 -24.51
C ASP A 109 8.97 14.98 -25.58
N ARG A 110 7.70 15.09 -25.97
CA ARG A 110 7.19 16.10 -26.87
C ARG A 110 7.16 17.47 -26.18
N PRO A 111 7.32 18.56 -26.94
CA PRO A 111 7.14 19.90 -26.40
C PRO A 111 5.68 20.16 -26.04
N CYS A 112 5.46 20.83 -24.92
CA CYS A 112 4.16 21.28 -24.47
C CYS A 112 3.65 22.39 -25.41
N PRO A 113 2.42 22.27 -25.95
CA PRO A 113 1.88 23.27 -26.89
C PRO A 113 1.58 24.63 -26.24
N GLU A 114 1.63 24.73 -24.90
CA GLU A 114 1.35 25.98 -24.19
C GLU A 114 2.60 26.75 -23.76
N CYS A 115 3.69 26.06 -23.42
CA CYS A 115 4.90 26.71 -22.91
C CYS A 115 6.18 26.28 -23.64
N GLY A 116 6.13 25.27 -24.51
CA GLY A 116 7.30 24.75 -25.23
C GLY A 116 8.14 23.75 -24.44
N ASP A 117 8.01 23.68 -23.11
CA ASP A 117 8.79 22.76 -22.27
C ASP A 117 8.54 21.29 -22.61
N ARG A 118 9.56 20.44 -22.41
CA ARG A 118 9.42 18.99 -22.61
C ARG A 118 8.43 18.40 -21.61
N ILE A 119 7.58 17.50 -22.10
CA ILE A 119 6.66 16.72 -21.26
C ILE A 119 7.43 15.51 -20.73
N ASP A 120 8.05 15.69 -19.58
CA ASP A 120 8.85 14.68 -18.86
C ASP A 120 8.05 13.91 -17.80
N THR A 121 6.84 14.37 -17.49
CA THR A 121 6.00 13.81 -16.44
C THR A 121 4.57 13.53 -16.92
N GLY A 122 3.88 12.65 -16.20
CA GLY A 122 2.52 12.20 -16.52
C GLY A 122 2.48 10.94 -17.38
N ARG A 123 1.32 10.73 -18.00
CA ARG A 123 1.06 9.54 -18.81
C ARG A 123 1.80 9.61 -20.15
N ALA A 124 1.98 8.45 -20.77
CA ALA A 124 2.55 8.33 -22.12
C ALA A 124 1.70 9.04 -23.22
N ASP A 125 0.47 9.43 -22.89
CA ASP A 125 -0.42 10.23 -23.75
C ASP A 125 -0.58 11.68 -23.26
N SER A 126 0.25 12.13 -22.31
CA SER A 126 0.24 13.53 -21.84
C SER A 126 0.47 14.50 -23.00
N VAL A 127 -0.42 15.49 -23.10
CA VAL A 127 -0.35 16.58 -24.10
C VAL A 127 0.26 17.86 -23.52
N TYR A 128 0.21 18.03 -22.20
CA TYR A 128 0.69 19.23 -21.51
C TYR A 128 1.67 18.83 -20.41
N CYS A 129 2.70 19.64 -20.18
CA CYS A 129 3.70 19.38 -19.14
C CYS A 129 3.15 19.56 -17.71
N SER A 130 2.02 20.26 -17.53
CA SER A 130 1.43 20.49 -16.21
C SER A 130 -0.08 20.77 -16.27
N ASN A 131 -0.74 20.66 -15.12
CA ASN A 131 -2.13 21.08 -14.96
C ASN A 131 -2.32 22.58 -15.23
N ALA A 132 -1.33 23.41 -14.94
CA ALA A 132 -1.39 24.84 -15.22
C ALA A 132 -1.46 25.10 -16.73
N CYS A 133 -0.60 24.46 -17.52
CA CYS A 133 -0.63 24.53 -18.99
C CYS A 133 -1.96 24.00 -19.54
N ARG A 134 -2.42 22.85 -19.07
CA ARG A 134 -3.73 22.30 -19.45
C ARG A 134 -4.88 23.28 -19.19
N GLN A 135 -4.88 23.95 -18.03
CA GLN A 135 -5.92 24.93 -17.69
C GLN A 135 -5.84 26.19 -18.55
N ARG A 136 -4.63 26.70 -18.86
CA ARG A 136 -4.45 27.82 -19.80
C ARG A 136 -5.00 27.50 -21.18
N ALA A 137 -4.65 26.33 -21.72
CA ALA A 137 -5.17 25.84 -23.00
C ALA A 137 -6.70 25.77 -23.00
N TYR A 138 -7.28 25.22 -21.93
CA TYR A 138 -8.74 25.12 -21.79
C TYR A 138 -9.41 26.50 -21.76
N ARG A 139 -8.86 27.45 -21.00
CA ARG A 139 -9.37 28.82 -20.94
C ARG A 139 -9.27 29.52 -22.30
N ARG A 140 -8.17 29.36 -23.04
CA ARG A 140 -8.02 29.92 -24.40
C ARG A 140 -9.02 29.37 -25.41
N ARG A 141 -9.46 28.12 -25.24
CA ARG A 141 -10.47 27.49 -26.13
C ARG A 141 -11.91 27.89 -25.81
N ARG A 142 -12.16 28.39 -24.60
CA ARG A 142 -13.51 28.67 -24.07
C ARG A 142 -13.81 30.17 -23.90
N GLY A 143 -12.79 31.03 -23.97
CA GLY A 143 -12.93 32.48 -24.13
C GLY A 143 -12.85 32.83 -25.59
#